data_AF-A0A9E0GR67-F1
#
_entry.id   AF-A0A9E0GR67-F1
#
_cell.length_a   1.000
_cell.length_b   1.000
_cell.length_c   1.000
_cell.angle_alpha   90.00
_cell.angle_beta   90.00
_cell.angle_gamma   90.00
#
_symmetry.space_group_name_H-M   'P 1'
#
loop_
_entity.id
_entity.type
_entity.pdbx_description
1 polymer ?
#
loop_
_entity_poly.entity_id
_entity_poly.type
_entity_poly.pdbx_seq_one_letter_code
_entity_poly.pdbx_strand_id
1 'polypeptide(L)'
;MLTVLLLAVLALAACGGAVAPGIDAATPAASAPSLEATPVPAPVSSADMPANPLDRDGMYTSPPEMTIDLAKVYYATINTDKGVIVAQLFADRAPITVNNFVFLARQGFYNNTTFHRVIDGFMAQAGDPAGTGAGGPGYDFADEFYPGLGFDRPGLLAMANRGPATNGSQFFITLAPTDWLTGAHTIFGEVIEGADVLDLITRRDPNAAPDFEGDLLISITIEERDSSVLPTPSPAPPTATPTPTPTPFAPSDVQGSIDGSNRLLADMTAPERIAYFNIEPALVIDTSLTYKAVISTTQGELTLDLFVDKAPLAVNNFVLLANLGLFDGTPVNQVTPGEAMIFGALDNTPSGDAGYLLNSETSAEIALTKGVVSYIPLQINPPDPTISSSSIILVALGDVPTEVLGFYSFFGQITEGLELLDLLTIEDMIVSVTIVTE
;
A
#
# COMPACT_ATOMS: atom_id res chain seq x y z
N MET A 1 32.68 9.60 14.03
CA MET A 1 31.39 10.26 14.28
C MET A 1 30.93 10.91 12.99
N LEU A 2 30.13 10.17 12.23
CA LEU A 2 29.09 10.65 11.33
C LEU A 2 28.34 9.37 10.93
N THR A 3 27.12 9.20 11.42
CA THR A 3 26.32 7.98 11.22
C THR A 3 25.35 8.27 10.09
N VAL A 4 25.68 7.79 8.89
CA VAL A 4 24.76 7.69 7.75
C VAL A 4 24.04 6.36 7.90
N LEU A 5 22.72 6.41 8.10
CA LEU A 5 21.87 5.22 8.05
C LEU A 5 21.47 5.00 6.59
N LEU A 6 22.31 4.26 5.88
CA LEU A 6 22.05 3.78 4.53
C LEU A 6 21.16 2.52 4.64
N LEU A 7 19.95 2.57 4.05
CA LEU A 7 19.12 1.38 3.85
C LEU A 7 19.89 0.40 2.95
N ALA A 8 20.10 -0.82 3.45
CA ALA A 8 20.96 -1.83 2.82
C ALA A 8 20.26 -2.52 1.64
N VAL A 9 20.81 -2.35 0.43
CA VAL A 9 20.54 -3.19 -0.75
C VAL A 9 21.67 -4.23 -0.84
N LEU A 10 21.30 -5.52 -0.78
CA LEU A 10 22.25 -6.63 -0.86
C LEU A 10 22.49 -7.00 -2.33
N ALA A 11 23.70 -6.75 -2.83
CA ALA A 11 24.17 -7.22 -4.14
C ALA A 11 25.00 -8.50 -3.98
N LEU A 12 24.72 -9.52 -4.81
CA LEU A 12 25.58 -10.70 -4.97
C LEU A 12 26.30 -10.63 -6.32
N ALA A 13 27.63 -10.68 -6.27
CA ALA A 13 28.51 -10.72 -7.43
C ALA A 13 28.78 -12.16 -7.89
N ALA A 14 28.90 -12.37 -9.21
CA ALA A 14 29.69 -13.47 -9.78
C ALA A 14 30.38 -13.04 -11.08
N CYS A 15 31.63 -13.45 -11.20
CA CYS A 15 32.65 -12.98 -12.14
C CYS A 15 32.65 -13.68 -13.52
N GLY A 16 33.04 -12.93 -14.55
CA GLY A 16 34.22 -13.26 -15.37
C GLY A 16 34.04 -13.96 -16.72
N GLY A 17 34.51 -13.32 -17.80
CA GLY A 17 34.93 -13.98 -19.05
C GLY A 17 34.78 -13.14 -20.32
N ALA A 18 35.88 -12.58 -20.81
CA ALA A 18 35.95 -11.67 -21.96
C ALA A 18 35.95 -12.36 -23.35
N VAL A 19 35.66 -11.58 -24.42
CA VAL A 19 36.44 -11.34 -25.67
C VAL A 19 35.49 -10.89 -26.82
N ALA A 20 35.85 -9.80 -27.53
CA ALA A 20 35.23 -9.27 -28.77
C ALA A 20 36.17 -9.48 -29.99
N PRO A 21 35.98 -8.95 -31.22
CA PRO A 21 34.83 -8.33 -31.93
C PRO A 21 34.64 -8.85 -33.40
N GLY A 22 33.63 -8.36 -34.16
CA GLY A 22 33.59 -8.55 -35.63
C GLY A 22 32.29 -8.15 -36.36
N ILE A 23 32.38 -7.02 -37.07
CA ILE A 23 31.57 -6.42 -38.16
C ILE A 23 30.69 -7.34 -39.05
N ASP A 24 29.48 -6.92 -39.45
CA ASP A 24 29.18 -6.40 -40.81
C ASP A 24 27.70 -5.92 -41.01
N ALA A 25 27.50 -5.25 -42.15
CA ALA A 25 26.47 -4.29 -42.57
C ALA A 25 24.96 -4.68 -42.73
N ALA A 26 24.11 -3.69 -42.41
CA ALA A 26 22.96 -3.09 -43.14
C ALA A 26 21.78 -3.91 -43.77
N THR A 27 20.57 -3.67 -43.20
CA THR A 27 19.25 -3.30 -43.84
C THR A 27 18.49 -4.38 -44.66
N PRO A 28 17.11 -4.46 -44.70
CA PRO A 28 16.07 -3.46 -44.41
C PRO A 28 14.92 -3.86 -43.46
N ALA A 29 14.13 -2.84 -43.11
CA ALA A 29 12.85 -2.91 -42.41
C ALA A 29 11.81 -3.82 -43.11
N ALA A 30 11.15 -4.68 -42.32
CA ALA A 30 9.93 -5.36 -42.69
C ALA A 30 9.00 -5.52 -41.47
N SER A 31 7.81 -4.93 -41.61
CA SER A 31 6.52 -5.19 -40.96
C SER A 31 6.48 -5.68 -39.51
N ALA A 32 5.90 -4.84 -38.65
CA ALA A 32 5.47 -5.18 -37.30
C ALA A 32 4.56 -6.42 -37.27
N PRO A 33 4.82 -7.41 -36.42
CA PRO A 33 3.82 -8.41 -36.06
C PRO A 33 2.87 -7.83 -35.00
N SER A 34 1.58 -8.07 -35.24
CA SER A 34 0.49 -7.89 -34.29
C SER A 34 0.81 -8.55 -32.95
N LEU A 35 0.66 -7.81 -31.85
CA LEU A 35 0.72 -8.35 -30.49
C LEU A 35 -0.49 -9.27 -30.28
N GLU A 36 -0.29 -10.57 -30.47
CA GLU A 36 -1.20 -11.58 -29.93
C GLU A 36 -1.01 -11.64 -28.42
N ALA A 37 -2.08 -11.39 -27.67
CA ALA A 37 -2.13 -11.55 -26.22
C ALA A 37 -1.79 -13.00 -25.85
N THR A 38 -0.78 -13.19 -25.02
CA THR A 38 -0.48 -14.47 -24.39
C THR A 38 -1.69 -14.93 -23.56
N PRO A 39 -2.10 -16.21 -23.64
CA PRO A 39 -3.23 -16.70 -22.86
C PRO A 39 -2.86 -16.73 -21.37
N VAL A 40 -3.73 -16.14 -20.54
CA VAL A 40 -3.72 -16.25 -19.07
C VAL A 40 -3.88 -17.73 -18.70
N PRO A 41 -3.07 -18.29 -17.76
CA PRO A 41 -3.27 -19.67 -17.32
C PRO A 41 -4.63 -19.81 -16.63
N ALA A 42 -5.40 -20.81 -17.06
CA ALA A 42 -6.70 -21.14 -16.47
C ALA A 42 -6.57 -21.56 -14.99
N PRO A 43 -7.59 -21.32 -14.14
CA PRO A 43 -7.59 -21.77 -12.75
C PRO A 43 -7.46 -23.30 -12.68
N VAL A 44 -6.47 -23.78 -11.92
CA VAL A 44 -6.32 -25.19 -11.59
C VAL A 44 -7.49 -25.65 -10.74
N SER A 45 -8.08 -26.81 -11.07
CA SER A 45 -9.13 -27.40 -10.24
C SER A 45 -8.52 -28.06 -9.01
N SER A 46 -9.29 -28.22 -7.93
CA SER A 46 -8.82 -28.82 -6.67
C SER A 46 -8.26 -30.25 -6.82
N ALA A 47 -8.51 -30.93 -7.95
CA ALA A 47 -7.98 -32.26 -8.24
C ALA A 47 -6.53 -32.23 -8.78
N ASP A 48 -6.05 -31.07 -9.25
CA ASP A 48 -4.74 -30.89 -9.90
C ASP A 48 -3.72 -30.20 -8.99
N MET A 49 -4.07 -29.89 -7.73
CA MET A 49 -3.13 -29.22 -6.82
C MET A 49 -1.95 -30.13 -6.45
N PRO A 50 -0.69 -29.65 -6.59
CA PRO A 50 0.50 -30.42 -6.26
C PRO A 50 0.45 -30.97 -4.83
N ALA A 51 0.79 -32.25 -4.63
CA ALA A 51 0.76 -32.87 -3.31
C ALA A 51 1.82 -32.29 -2.36
N ASN A 52 3.00 -31.97 -2.89
CA ASN A 52 4.07 -31.30 -2.16
C ASN A 52 3.78 -29.79 -2.10
N PRO A 53 3.68 -29.19 -0.89
CA PRO A 53 3.43 -27.76 -0.74
C PRO A 53 4.42 -26.88 -1.48
N LEU A 54 5.71 -27.22 -1.50
CA LEU A 54 6.75 -26.40 -2.15
C LEU A 54 6.49 -26.18 -3.65
N ASP A 55 5.87 -27.16 -4.32
CA ASP A 55 5.54 -27.07 -5.75
C ASP A 55 4.38 -26.10 -6.04
N ARG A 56 3.74 -25.55 -5.00
CA ARG A 56 2.66 -24.56 -5.09
C ARG A 56 3.18 -23.13 -4.93
N ASP A 57 4.45 -22.96 -4.56
CA ASP A 57 5.05 -21.64 -4.42
C ASP A 57 5.07 -20.93 -5.78
N GLY A 58 4.49 -19.74 -5.86
CA GLY A 58 4.39 -18.98 -7.10
C GLY A 58 3.49 -19.61 -8.17
N MET A 59 2.57 -20.52 -7.81
CA MET A 59 1.79 -21.31 -8.78
C MET A 59 0.77 -20.48 -9.58
N TYR A 60 0.30 -19.35 -9.04
CA TYR A 60 -0.67 -18.46 -9.66
C TYR A 60 0.01 -17.20 -10.21
N THR A 61 -0.61 -16.59 -11.23
CA THR A 61 -0.08 -15.40 -11.89
C THR A 61 -0.89 -14.13 -11.61
N SER A 62 -2.07 -14.27 -11.00
CA SER A 62 -2.94 -13.15 -10.64
C SER A 62 -3.88 -13.54 -9.50
N PRO A 63 -4.39 -12.57 -8.72
CA PRO A 63 -5.40 -12.82 -7.70
C PRO A 63 -6.68 -13.44 -8.30
N PRO A 64 -7.40 -14.29 -7.55
CA PRO A 64 -8.64 -14.90 -8.03
C PRO A 64 -9.74 -13.87 -8.23
N GLU A 65 -10.62 -14.10 -9.20
CA GLU A 65 -11.84 -13.31 -9.37
C GLU A 65 -12.74 -13.38 -8.13
N MET A 66 -13.54 -12.34 -7.90
CA MET A 66 -14.52 -12.30 -6.81
C MET A 66 -15.65 -13.30 -7.07
N THR A 67 -15.76 -14.32 -6.22
CA THR A 67 -16.75 -15.40 -6.34
C THR A 67 -17.55 -15.67 -5.08
N ILE A 68 -17.14 -15.13 -3.93
CA ILE A 68 -17.88 -15.27 -2.67
C ILE A 68 -19.18 -14.46 -2.68
N ASP A 69 -20.18 -14.96 -1.96
CA ASP A 69 -21.44 -14.27 -1.69
C ASP A 69 -21.30 -13.45 -0.41
N LEU A 70 -21.26 -12.12 -0.53
CA LEU A 70 -21.11 -11.20 0.60
C LEU A 70 -22.32 -11.20 1.56
N ALA A 71 -23.45 -11.82 1.18
CA ALA A 71 -24.58 -12.03 2.08
C ALA A 71 -24.40 -13.23 3.01
N LYS A 72 -23.37 -14.06 2.78
CA LYS A 72 -23.06 -15.25 3.59
C LYS A 72 -21.98 -14.97 4.63
N VAL A 73 -22.00 -15.77 5.67
CA VAL A 73 -20.91 -15.84 6.66
C VAL A 73 -20.07 -17.07 6.38
N TYR A 74 -18.76 -16.87 6.29
CA TYR A 74 -17.81 -17.93 6.00
C TYR A 74 -17.12 -18.39 7.27
N TYR A 75 -16.96 -19.69 7.41
CA TYR A 75 -16.23 -20.33 8.51
C TYR A 75 -15.08 -21.15 7.95
N ALA A 76 -13.90 -20.95 8.51
CA ALA A 76 -12.69 -21.70 8.18
C ALA A 76 -12.39 -22.68 9.31
N THR A 77 -12.47 -23.97 9.02
CA THR A 77 -12.00 -25.05 9.92
C THR A 77 -10.57 -25.39 9.53
N ILE A 78 -9.61 -24.96 10.34
CA ILE A 78 -8.18 -25.19 10.18
C ILE A 78 -7.81 -26.44 10.97
N ASN A 79 -7.54 -27.53 10.26
CA ASN A 79 -7.10 -28.78 10.85
C ASN A 79 -5.57 -28.77 10.97
N THR A 80 -5.06 -28.94 12.18
CA THR A 80 -3.62 -29.04 12.48
C THR A 80 -3.28 -30.38 13.13
N ASP A 81 -2.01 -30.70 13.25
CA ASP A 81 -1.56 -31.87 14.02
C ASP A 81 -1.71 -31.69 15.56
N LYS A 82 -2.01 -30.47 16.03
CA LYS A 82 -2.36 -30.18 17.44
C LYS A 82 -3.85 -30.22 17.72
N GLY A 83 -4.69 -30.17 16.70
CA GLY A 83 -6.14 -30.17 16.85
C GLY A 83 -6.84 -29.31 15.80
N VAL A 84 -8.06 -28.88 16.10
CA VAL A 84 -8.89 -28.10 15.18
C VAL A 84 -9.04 -26.68 15.72
N ILE A 85 -8.85 -25.69 14.84
CA ILE A 85 -9.14 -24.27 15.09
C ILE A 85 -10.25 -23.86 14.12
N VAL A 86 -11.32 -23.27 14.63
CA VAL A 86 -12.43 -22.76 13.80
C VAL A 86 -12.44 -21.25 13.89
N ALA A 87 -12.42 -20.59 12.73
CA ALA A 87 -12.52 -19.14 12.62
C ALA A 87 -13.75 -18.72 11.82
N GLN A 88 -14.41 -17.65 12.24
CA GLN A 88 -15.38 -16.93 11.41
C GLN A 88 -14.64 -15.87 10.60
N LEU A 89 -14.91 -15.78 9.29
CA LEU A 89 -14.31 -14.79 8.40
C LEU A 89 -15.22 -13.57 8.25
N PHE A 90 -14.61 -12.40 8.05
CA PHE A 90 -15.27 -11.09 7.93
C PHE A 90 -15.45 -10.68 6.47
N ALA A 91 -16.24 -11.45 5.71
CA ALA A 91 -16.46 -11.19 4.28
C ALA A 91 -17.05 -9.80 3.99
N ASP A 92 -17.82 -9.26 4.94
CA ASP A 92 -18.42 -7.92 4.90
C ASP A 92 -17.40 -6.79 5.17
N ARG A 93 -16.24 -7.11 5.75
CA ARG A 93 -15.22 -6.13 6.17
C ARG A 93 -13.96 -6.18 5.32
N ALA A 94 -13.58 -7.38 4.86
CA ALA A 94 -12.41 -7.64 4.03
C ALA A 94 -12.76 -8.61 2.87
N PRO A 95 -13.65 -8.20 1.95
CA PRO A 95 -14.19 -9.08 0.90
C PRO A 95 -13.13 -9.67 -0.03
N ILE A 96 -12.12 -8.90 -0.45
CA ILE A 96 -11.07 -9.37 -1.37
C ILE A 96 -10.20 -10.40 -0.65
N THR A 97 -9.84 -10.14 0.60
CA THR A 97 -9.01 -11.01 1.43
C THR A 97 -9.73 -12.31 1.75
N VAL A 98 -11.01 -12.24 2.14
CA VAL A 98 -11.81 -13.44 2.38
C VAL A 98 -12.02 -14.22 1.09
N ASN A 99 -12.24 -13.57 -0.05
CA ASN A 99 -12.34 -14.24 -1.35
C ASN A 99 -11.05 -14.99 -1.69
N ASN A 100 -9.91 -14.34 -1.53
CA ASN A 100 -8.59 -14.93 -1.74
C ASN A 100 -8.36 -16.15 -0.83
N PHE A 101 -8.58 -16.00 0.48
CA PHE A 101 -8.40 -17.07 1.45
C PHE A 101 -9.33 -18.26 1.18
N VAL A 102 -10.61 -18.00 0.89
CA VAL A 102 -11.60 -19.02 0.55
C VAL A 102 -11.24 -19.75 -0.73
N PHE A 103 -10.80 -19.02 -1.76
CA PHE A 103 -10.34 -19.62 -3.01
C PHE A 103 -9.16 -20.57 -2.75
N LEU A 104 -8.08 -20.08 -2.12
CA LEU A 104 -6.88 -20.87 -1.85
C LEU A 104 -7.18 -22.09 -0.96
N ALA A 105 -8.02 -21.92 0.06
CA ALA A 105 -8.47 -23.02 0.91
C ALA A 105 -9.24 -24.09 0.11
N ARG A 106 -10.18 -23.70 -0.75
CA ARG A 106 -10.97 -24.62 -1.60
C ARG A 106 -10.12 -25.36 -2.62
N GLN A 107 -9.07 -24.73 -3.15
CA GLN A 107 -8.10 -25.43 -4.01
C GLN A 107 -7.25 -26.43 -3.23
N GLY A 108 -7.11 -26.27 -1.91
CA GLY A 108 -6.22 -27.08 -1.09
C GLY A 108 -4.78 -26.54 -1.07
N PHE A 109 -4.59 -25.25 -1.39
CA PHE A 109 -3.29 -24.58 -1.39
C PHE A 109 -2.58 -24.68 -0.04
N TYR A 110 -3.34 -24.55 1.05
CA TYR A 110 -2.81 -24.60 2.41
C TYR A 110 -2.51 -26.01 2.93
N ASN A 111 -2.92 -27.07 2.22
CA ASN A 111 -2.84 -28.43 2.74
C ASN A 111 -1.40 -28.88 2.97
N ASN A 112 -1.09 -29.40 4.14
CA ASN A 112 0.25 -29.80 4.57
C ASN A 112 1.30 -28.66 4.57
N THR A 113 0.87 -27.40 4.64
CA THR A 113 1.80 -26.28 4.96
C THR A 113 2.11 -26.26 6.46
N THR A 114 3.01 -25.39 6.93
CA THR A 114 3.36 -25.33 8.35
C THR A 114 3.06 -23.96 8.97
N PHE A 115 2.85 -23.98 10.29
CA PHE A 115 3.03 -22.79 11.12
C PHE A 115 4.54 -22.50 11.23
N HIS A 116 5.08 -21.83 10.23
CA HIS A 116 6.52 -21.66 10.04
C HIS A 116 7.14 -20.62 10.98
N ARG A 117 6.33 -19.74 11.59
CA ARG A 117 6.79 -18.77 12.58
C ARG A 117 5.74 -18.55 13.66
N VAL A 118 6.09 -18.83 14.91
CA VAL A 118 5.18 -18.78 16.06
C VAL A 118 5.90 -18.14 17.25
N ILE A 119 5.54 -16.90 17.55
CA ILE A 119 6.20 -16.09 18.58
C ILE A 119 5.26 -15.91 19.75
N ASP A 120 5.69 -16.36 20.93
CA ASP A 120 4.91 -16.28 22.16
C ASP A 120 4.54 -14.82 22.49
N GLY A 121 3.28 -14.61 22.90
CA GLY A 121 2.74 -13.28 23.15
C GLY A 121 2.62 -12.38 21.91
N PHE A 122 2.75 -12.94 20.72
CA PHE A 122 2.62 -12.20 19.47
C PHE A 122 1.65 -12.88 18.49
N MET A 123 2.11 -13.87 17.72
CA MET A 123 1.28 -14.51 16.70
C MET A 123 1.77 -15.91 16.28
N ALA A 124 0.89 -16.66 15.62
CA ALA A 124 1.17 -17.90 14.91
C ALA A 124 0.93 -17.69 13.40
N GLN A 125 1.99 -17.72 12.60
CA GLN A 125 1.98 -17.44 11.16
C GLN A 125 2.10 -18.72 10.33
N ALA A 126 1.28 -18.81 9.28
CA ALA A 126 1.16 -19.95 8.37
C ALA A 126 0.89 -19.46 6.94
N GLY A 127 0.61 -20.39 6.03
CA GLY A 127 0.19 -20.09 4.65
C GLY A 127 1.33 -19.86 3.65
N ASP A 128 2.58 -20.14 4.05
CA ASP A 128 3.73 -20.23 3.15
C ASP A 128 3.89 -21.69 2.67
N PRO A 129 3.77 -21.98 1.35
CA PRO A 129 4.01 -23.32 0.80
C PRO A 129 5.45 -23.81 0.98
N ALA A 130 6.43 -22.91 0.99
CA ALA A 130 7.84 -23.24 1.20
C ALA A 130 8.20 -23.38 2.69
N GLY A 131 7.38 -22.82 3.59
CA GLY A 131 7.62 -22.83 5.04
C GLY A 131 8.84 -22.02 5.49
N THR A 132 9.30 -21.07 4.68
CA THR A 132 10.49 -20.24 4.92
C THR A 132 10.15 -18.85 5.45
N GLY A 133 8.89 -18.43 5.32
CA GLY A 133 8.41 -17.06 5.48
C GLY A 133 8.48 -16.22 4.20
N ALA A 134 9.06 -16.72 3.11
CA ALA A 134 9.27 -15.96 1.87
C ALA A 134 8.37 -16.40 0.69
N GLY A 135 7.73 -17.57 0.78
CA GLY A 135 6.89 -18.09 -0.32
C GLY A 135 5.49 -17.49 -0.34
N GLY A 136 4.74 -17.81 -1.39
CA GLY A 136 3.41 -17.27 -1.60
C GLY A 136 2.68 -17.86 -2.81
N PRO A 137 1.52 -17.30 -3.18
CA PRO A 137 0.70 -17.82 -4.26
C PRO A 137 1.22 -17.41 -5.65
N GLY A 138 2.12 -16.42 -5.73
CA GLY A 138 2.66 -15.87 -6.99
C GLY A 138 2.04 -14.53 -7.42
N TYR A 139 1.19 -13.95 -6.57
CA TYR A 139 0.65 -12.61 -6.74
C TYR A 139 0.56 -11.90 -5.38
N ASP A 140 0.39 -10.58 -5.46
CA ASP A 140 0.12 -9.69 -4.33
C ASP A 140 -1.22 -8.95 -4.55
N PHE A 141 -1.90 -8.53 -3.48
CA PHE A 141 -3.11 -7.69 -3.54
C PHE A 141 -3.19 -6.69 -2.37
N ALA A 142 -4.08 -5.70 -2.55
CA ALA A 142 -4.27 -4.56 -1.64
C ALA A 142 -4.72 -4.95 -0.23
N ASP A 143 -4.47 -4.08 0.75
CA ASP A 143 -4.99 -4.20 2.12
C ASP A 143 -6.44 -3.74 2.24
N GLU A 144 -7.19 -4.30 3.19
CA GLU A 144 -8.56 -3.92 3.54
C GLU A 144 -8.65 -3.65 5.05
N PHE A 145 -8.87 -2.39 5.42
CA PHE A 145 -9.01 -1.98 6.82
C PHE A 145 -10.46 -1.63 7.13
N TYR A 146 -10.96 -2.08 8.29
CA TYR A 146 -12.32 -1.81 8.73
C TYR A 146 -12.35 -0.93 9.99
N PRO A 147 -13.12 0.17 10.01
CA PRO A 147 -13.20 1.04 11.18
C PRO A 147 -13.64 0.30 12.45
N GLY A 148 -12.90 0.49 13.54
CA GLY A 148 -13.17 -0.17 14.83
C GLY A 148 -12.75 -1.64 14.89
N LEU A 149 -12.17 -2.19 13.81
CA LEU A 149 -11.52 -3.49 13.82
C LEU A 149 -10.01 -3.26 14.02
N GLY A 150 -9.54 -3.51 15.24
CA GLY A 150 -8.13 -3.41 15.61
C GLY A 150 -7.62 -4.69 16.24
N PHE A 151 -6.31 -4.76 16.44
CA PHE A 151 -5.66 -5.92 17.05
C PHE A 151 -5.73 -5.90 18.59
N ASP A 152 -6.94 -5.74 19.13
CA ASP A 152 -7.20 -5.51 20.56
C ASP A 152 -7.26 -6.78 21.43
N ARG A 153 -7.22 -7.97 20.79
CA ARG A 153 -7.37 -9.27 21.47
C ARG A 153 -6.66 -10.41 20.71
N PRO A 154 -6.37 -11.53 21.39
CA PRO A 154 -5.91 -12.75 20.72
C PRO A 154 -7.01 -13.38 19.84
N GLY A 155 -6.61 -14.25 18.93
CA GLY A 155 -7.49 -15.01 18.06
C GLY A 155 -7.91 -14.30 16.78
N LEU A 156 -7.35 -13.14 16.44
CA LEU A 156 -7.64 -12.43 15.20
C LEU A 156 -6.81 -13.00 14.06
N LEU A 157 -7.46 -13.33 12.94
CA LEU A 157 -6.83 -13.74 11.69
C LEU A 157 -6.51 -12.50 10.85
N ALA A 158 -5.26 -12.38 10.42
CA ALA A 158 -4.84 -11.29 9.55
C ALA A 158 -3.81 -11.71 8.51
N MET A 159 -3.75 -10.96 7.40
CA MET A 159 -2.78 -11.23 6.33
C MET A 159 -1.37 -10.81 6.76
N ALA A 160 -0.40 -11.70 6.56
CA ALA A 160 0.99 -11.31 6.60
C ALA A 160 1.35 -10.63 5.28
N ASN A 161 2.02 -9.48 5.37
CA ASN A 161 2.48 -8.71 4.22
C ASN A 161 3.94 -8.25 4.43
N ARG A 162 4.57 -7.77 3.37
CA ARG A 162 5.93 -7.21 3.36
C ARG A 162 5.91 -5.68 3.28
N GLY A 163 4.76 -5.07 3.54
CA GLY A 163 4.44 -3.66 3.28
C GLY A 163 3.05 -3.52 2.64
N PRO A 164 2.56 -2.28 2.45
CA PRO A 164 1.25 -2.04 1.87
C PRO A 164 1.05 -2.75 0.53
N ALA A 165 -0.15 -3.29 0.32
CA ALA A 165 -0.57 -3.98 -0.90
C ALA A 165 0.30 -5.18 -1.32
N THR A 166 0.91 -5.87 -0.35
CA THR A 166 1.68 -7.12 -0.58
C THR A 166 1.06 -8.33 0.10
N ASN A 167 -0.28 -8.38 0.17
CA ASN A 167 -0.99 -9.54 0.68
C ASN A 167 -0.94 -10.68 -0.35
N GLY A 168 -0.66 -11.90 0.11
CA GLY A 168 -0.62 -13.09 -0.74
C GLY A 168 -1.41 -14.24 -0.13
N SER A 169 -0.73 -15.30 0.25
CA SER A 169 -1.34 -16.48 0.90
C SER A 169 -1.06 -16.56 2.39
N GLN A 170 0.02 -15.92 2.84
CA GLN A 170 0.46 -16.01 4.23
C GLN A 170 -0.49 -15.23 5.15
N PHE A 171 -0.82 -15.85 6.28
CA PHE A 171 -1.67 -15.26 7.30
C PHE A 171 -1.11 -15.57 8.68
N PHE A 172 -1.55 -14.83 9.68
CA PHE A 172 -1.25 -15.11 11.08
C PHE A 172 -2.49 -15.03 11.95
N ILE A 173 -2.43 -15.70 13.10
CA ILE A 173 -3.42 -15.64 14.16
C ILE A 173 -2.77 -15.00 15.39
N THR A 174 -3.37 -13.95 15.94
CA THR A 174 -2.80 -13.29 17.13
C THR A 174 -2.89 -14.17 18.37
N LEU A 175 -1.84 -14.13 19.19
CA LEU A 175 -1.76 -14.83 20.48
C LEU A 175 -1.91 -13.87 21.68
N ALA A 176 -1.89 -12.57 21.42
CA ALA A 176 -2.10 -11.49 22.37
C ALA A 176 -2.65 -10.25 21.62
N PRO A 177 -3.07 -9.18 22.33
CA PRO A 177 -3.29 -7.88 21.70
C PRO A 177 -2.00 -7.36 21.05
N THR A 178 -2.11 -6.85 19.82
CA THR A 178 -0.99 -6.38 18.99
C THR A 178 -1.34 -5.07 18.28
N ASP A 179 -1.79 -4.06 19.03
CA ASP A 179 -2.36 -2.82 18.52
C ASP A 179 -1.50 -2.11 17.45
N TRP A 180 -0.17 -2.24 17.53
CA TRP A 180 0.79 -1.66 16.58
C TRP A 180 0.68 -2.22 15.15
N LEU A 181 -0.06 -3.32 14.95
CA LEU A 181 -0.37 -3.88 13.63
C LEU A 181 -1.64 -3.26 13.00
N THR A 182 -2.43 -2.50 13.78
CA THR A 182 -3.69 -1.91 13.32
C THR A 182 -3.42 -0.87 12.24
N GLY A 183 -4.12 -0.99 11.10
CA GLY A 183 -3.89 -0.16 9.93
C GLY A 183 -2.65 -0.54 9.10
N ALA A 184 -1.97 -1.64 9.45
CA ALA A 184 -0.85 -2.19 8.69
C ALA A 184 -1.13 -3.59 8.12
N HIS A 185 -2.04 -4.36 8.75
CA HIS A 185 -2.42 -5.70 8.32
C HIS A 185 -3.93 -5.86 8.24
N THR A 186 -4.41 -6.51 7.19
CA THR A 186 -5.84 -6.77 6.96
C THR A 186 -6.35 -7.83 7.93
N ILE A 187 -7.22 -7.44 8.86
CA ILE A 187 -7.93 -8.38 9.75
C ILE A 187 -9.13 -8.94 8.99
N PHE A 188 -9.16 -10.26 8.76
CA PHE A 188 -10.19 -10.90 7.93
C PHE A 188 -10.94 -12.03 8.64
N GLY A 189 -10.66 -12.29 9.93
CA GLY A 189 -11.44 -13.24 10.71
C GLY A 189 -11.08 -13.27 12.19
N GLU A 190 -11.80 -14.11 12.92
CA GLU A 190 -11.62 -14.33 14.36
C GLU A 190 -11.88 -15.80 14.72
N VAL A 191 -11.00 -16.36 15.55
CA VAL A 191 -11.13 -17.71 16.11
C VAL A 191 -12.35 -17.75 17.04
N ILE A 192 -13.26 -18.68 16.76
CA ILE A 192 -14.48 -18.92 17.54
C ILE A 192 -14.41 -20.21 18.37
N GLU A 193 -13.60 -21.18 17.96
CA GLU A 193 -13.37 -22.45 18.65
C GLU A 193 -11.91 -22.89 18.47
N GLY A 194 -11.34 -23.59 19.45
CA GLY A 194 -9.96 -24.08 19.39
C GLY A 194 -8.90 -23.06 19.79
N ALA A 195 -9.23 -22.08 20.64
CA ALA A 195 -8.23 -21.17 21.21
C ALA A 195 -7.18 -21.90 22.08
N ASP A 196 -7.60 -22.95 22.78
CA ASP A 196 -6.72 -23.87 23.51
C ASP A 196 -5.79 -24.64 22.57
N VAL A 197 -6.28 -25.04 21.38
CA VAL A 197 -5.46 -25.67 20.34
C VAL A 197 -4.45 -24.67 19.76
N LEU A 198 -4.86 -23.42 19.52
CA LEU A 198 -3.97 -22.35 19.06
C LEU A 198 -2.80 -22.12 20.03
N ASP A 199 -3.06 -22.18 21.34
CA ASP A 199 -2.01 -22.06 22.37
C ASP A 199 -1.05 -23.26 22.40
N LEU A 200 -1.49 -24.43 21.92
CA LEU A 200 -0.65 -25.62 21.78
C LEU A 200 0.25 -25.62 20.54
N ILE A 201 0.07 -24.67 19.62
CA ILE A 201 0.95 -24.51 18.47
C ILE A 201 2.36 -24.15 18.96
N THR A 202 3.31 -24.99 18.57
CA THR A 202 4.70 -25.01 18.99
C THR A 202 5.38 -23.69 18.65
N ARG A 203 5.95 -23.04 19.66
CA ARG A 203 6.71 -21.80 19.50
C ARG A 203 7.96 -22.05 18.65
N ARG A 204 8.17 -21.21 17.63
CA ARG A 204 9.27 -21.31 16.67
C ARG A 204 9.63 -19.91 16.17
N ASP A 205 10.89 -19.53 16.33
CA ASP A 205 11.48 -18.40 15.63
C ASP A 205 12.46 -18.94 14.56
N PRO A 206 12.14 -18.82 13.26
CA PRO A 206 13.01 -19.32 12.19
C PRO A 206 14.37 -18.60 12.15
N ASN A 207 14.49 -17.40 12.74
CA ASN A 207 15.78 -16.70 12.84
C ASN A 207 16.68 -17.30 13.92
N ALA A 208 16.10 -17.83 14.99
CA ALA A 208 16.83 -18.44 16.10
C ALA A 208 17.13 -19.92 15.84
N ALA A 209 16.22 -20.63 15.16
CA ALA A 209 16.31 -22.06 14.87
C ALA A 209 15.74 -22.39 13.48
N PRO A 210 16.52 -22.17 12.40
CA PRO A 210 16.03 -22.35 11.02
C PRO A 210 15.61 -23.79 10.71
N ASP A 211 16.32 -24.78 11.26
CA ASP A 211 16.11 -26.21 10.98
C ASP A 211 14.96 -26.85 11.80
N PHE A 212 14.36 -26.13 12.75
CA PHE A 212 13.30 -26.68 13.59
C PHE A 212 11.98 -26.67 12.84
N GLU A 213 11.41 -27.81 12.43
CA GLU A 213 10.14 -27.80 11.69
C GLU A 213 8.94 -27.33 12.54
N GLY A 214 8.04 -26.56 11.91
CA GLY A 214 6.82 -26.05 12.53
C GLY A 214 5.68 -27.07 12.45
N ASP A 215 4.66 -26.88 13.30
CA ASP A 215 3.48 -27.76 13.31
C ASP A 215 2.72 -27.72 11.98
N LEU A 216 2.13 -28.86 11.62
CA LEU A 216 1.49 -29.05 10.34
C LEU A 216 0.08 -28.42 10.32
N LEU A 217 -0.18 -27.61 9.31
CA LEU A 217 -1.51 -27.25 8.85
C LEU A 217 -1.95 -28.30 7.83
N ILE A 218 -2.75 -29.27 8.28
CA ILE A 218 -3.19 -30.42 7.48
C ILE A 218 -4.12 -29.98 6.35
N SER A 219 -5.17 -29.21 6.69
CA SER A 219 -6.12 -28.68 5.70
C SER A 219 -6.95 -27.53 6.23
N ILE A 220 -7.55 -26.75 5.33
CA ILE A 220 -8.58 -25.75 5.66
C ILE A 220 -9.87 -26.12 4.93
N THR A 221 -10.97 -26.26 5.66
CA THR A 221 -12.31 -26.46 5.08
C THR A 221 -13.14 -25.20 5.26
N ILE A 222 -13.82 -24.77 4.19
CA ILE A 222 -14.69 -23.59 4.20
C ILE A 222 -16.16 -24.02 4.25
N GLU A 223 -16.90 -23.51 5.23
CA GLU A 223 -18.35 -23.64 5.36
C GLU A 223 -19.03 -22.28 5.18
N GLU A 224 -20.16 -22.26 4.48
CA GLU A 224 -21.02 -21.08 4.32
C GLU A 224 -22.25 -21.20 5.21
N ARG A 225 -22.61 -20.13 5.93
CA ARG A 225 -23.82 -20.05 6.75
C ARG A 225 -24.57 -18.75 6.51
N ASP A 226 -25.84 -18.72 6.93
CA ASP A 226 -26.71 -17.55 6.80
C ASP A 226 -26.56 -16.53 7.94
N SER A 227 -25.87 -16.88 9.02
CA SER A 227 -25.79 -16.05 10.22
C SER A 227 -24.47 -16.20 10.95
N SER A 228 -23.98 -15.09 11.50
CA SER A 228 -22.80 -15.05 12.37
C SER A 228 -23.10 -15.61 13.76
N VAL A 229 -22.10 -16.27 14.36
CA VAL A 229 -22.14 -16.74 15.76
C VAL A 229 -21.39 -15.79 16.69
N LEU A 230 -20.52 -14.94 16.14
CA LEU A 230 -19.95 -13.84 16.87
C LEU A 230 -21.07 -12.85 17.24
N PRO A 231 -21.02 -12.24 18.42
CA PRO A 231 -21.95 -11.18 18.74
C PRO A 231 -21.87 -10.14 17.61
N THR A 232 -23.03 -9.70 17.12
CA THR A 232 -23.07 -8.47 16.32
C THR A 232 -22.31 -7.43 17.14
N PRO A 233 -21.24 -6.83 16.61
CA PRO A 233 -20.48 -5.86 17.40
C PRO A 233 -21.49 -4.84 17.90
N SER A 234 -21.66 -4.76 19.23
CA SER A 234 -22.28 -3.58 19.81
C SER A 234 -21.36 -2.47 19.38
N PRO A 235 -21.83 -1.49 18.57
CA PRO A 235 -20.97 -0.38 18.23
C PRO A 235 -20.42 0.15 19.55
N ALA A 236 -19.09 0.27 19.64
CA ALA A 236 -18.49 1.05 20.70
C ALA A 236 -19.25 2.41 20.75
N PRO A 237 -19.41 3.04 21.94
CA PRO A 237 -19.91 4.40 22.00
C PRO A 237 -19.21 5.20 20.91
N PRO A 238 -19.93 5.99 20.09
CA PRO A 238 -19.41 6.48 18.82
C PRO A 238 -18.10 7.23 19.06
N THR A 239 -16.99 6.53 18.84
CA THR A 239 -15.73 7.17 18.50
C THR A 239 -15.96 7.70 17.10
N ALA A 240 -15.59 8.97 16.89
CA ALA A 240 -15.95 9.76 15.73
C ALA A 240 -15.91 8.95 14.41
N THR A 241 -17.07 8.92 13.75
CA THR A 241 -17.36 8.65 12.31
C THR A 241 -16.57 7.52 11.62
N PRO A 242 -17.24 6.54 10.95
CA PRO A 242 -16.52 5.62 10.07
C PRO A 242 -15.78 6.42 9.01
N THR A 243 -14.47 6.17 8.85
CA THR A 243 -13.75 6.57 7.64
C THR A 243 -14.58 6.08 6.46
N PRO A 244 -15.06 6.97 5.56
CA PRO A 244 -15.82 6.51 4.41
C PRO A 244 -15.00 5.47 3.65
N THR A 245 -15.66 4.48 3.04
CA THR A 245 -14.97 3.67 2.04
C THR A 245 -14.60 4.63 0.90
N PRO A 246 -13.32 4.68 0.46
CA PRO A 246 -12.91 5.64 -0.54
C PRO A 246 -13.76 5.45 -1.81
N THR A 247 -14.45 6.50 -2.24
CA THR A 247 -15.43 6.39 -3.33
C THR A 247 -14.74 6.22 -4.69
N PRO A 248 -15.36 5.52 -5.67
CA PRO A 248 -14.79 5.30 -7.00
C PRO A 248 -14.83 6.53 -7.91
N PHE A 249 -14.68 7.72 -7.33
CA PHE A 249 -14.65 8.97 -8.07
C PHE A 249 -13.19 9.34 -8.35
N ALA A 250 -12.94 9.84 -9.55
CA ALA A 250 -11.71 10.58 -9.83
C ALA A 250 -11.86 12.02 -9.27
N PRO A 251 -10.76 12.69 -8.88
CA PRO A 251 -10.77 14.11 -8.51
C PRO A 251 -11.48 15.04 -9.50
N SER A 252 -11.41 14.71 -10.79
CA SER A 252 -12.06 15.49 -11.86
C SER A 252 -13.59 15.37 -11.90
N ASP A 253 -14.19 14.38 -11.23
CA ASP A 253 -15.64 14.12 -11.30
C ASP A 253 -16.47 15.07 -10.41
N VAL A 254 -15.81 15.85 -9.56
CA VAL A 254 -16.48 16.80 -8.65
C VAL A 254 -16.99 18.00 -9.44
N GLN A 255 -18.31 18.21 -9.40
CA GLN A 255 -19.01 19.22 -10.17
C GLN A 255 -18.53 20.66 -9.82
N GLY A 256 -17.75 21.28 -10.71
CA GLY A 256 -17.43 22.71 -10.71
C GLY A 256 -16.09 23.17 -10.11
N SER A 257 -15.01 22.36 -10.12
CA SER A 257 -13.86 22.60 -9.22
C SER A 257 -12.43 22.57 -9.82
N ILE A 258 -12.23 22.82 -11.12
CA ILE A 258 -10.84 23.00 -11.63
C ILE A 258 -10.37 24.46 -11.47
N ASP A 259 -11.27 25.43 -11.34
CA ASP A 259 -10.92 26.86 -11.24
C ASP A 259 -10.78 27.36 -9.79
N GLY A 260 -10.90 26.45 -8.80
CA GLY A 260 -10.82 26.78 -7.37
C GLY A 260 -12.03 27.51 -6.81
N SER A 261 -13.11 27.68 -7.58
CA SER A 261 -14.33 28.39 -7.14
C SER A 261 -15.18 27.60 -6.13
N ASN A 262 -15.00 26.29 -6.05
CA ASN A 262 -15.72 25.39 -5.15
C ASN A 262 -14.75 24.45 -4.40
N ARG A 263 -14.24 24.89 -3.25
CA ARG A 263 -13.24 24.16 -2.44
C ARG A 263 -13.89 23.09 -1.55
N LEU A 264 -14.62 22.16 -2.18
CA LEU A 264 -15.50 21.20 -1.50
C LEU A 264 -14.81 20.41 -0.37
N LEU A 265 -13.54 20.08 -0.51
CA LEU A 265 -12.81 19.26 0.46
C LEU A 265 -12.38 20.08 1.68
N ALA A 266 -12.24 21.40 1.56
CA ALA A 266 -11.80 22.26 2.67
C ALA A 266 -12.74 22.18 3.89
N ASP A 267 -14.03 21.96 3.67
CA ASP A 267 -15.03 21.85 4.73
C ASP A 267 -15.19 20.41 5.29
N MET A 268 -14.51 19.43 4.69
CA MET A 268 -14.55 18.03 5.12
C MET A 268 -13.51 17.72 6.20
N THR A 269 -13.80 16.73 7.04
CA THR A 269 -12.84 16.19 8.00
C THR A 269 -11.72 15.41 7.29
N ALA A 270 -10.55 15.26 7.94
CA ALA A 270 -9.43 14.51 7.36
C ALA A 270 -9.80 13.07 6.92
N PRO A 271 -10.53 12.26 7.72
CA PRO A 271 -10.98 10.94 7.27
C PRO A 271 -11.91 11.01 6.04
N GLU A 272 -12.78 12.01 5.96
CA GLU A 272 -13.66 12.19 4.80
C GLU A 272 -12.88 12.55 3.54
N ARG A 273 -11.84 13.39 3.66
CA ARG A 273 -10.94 13.75 2.55
C ARG A 273 -10.11 12.56 2.07
N ILE A 274 -9.53 11.78 2.99
CA ILE A 274 -8.78 10.54 2.68
C ILE A 274 -9.64 9.57 1.88
N ALA A 275 -10.91 9.46 2.28
CA ALA A 275 -11.87 8.57 1.66
C ALA A 275 -12.66 9.20 0.50
N TYR A 276 -12.23 10.34 -0.01
CA TYR A 276 -13.03 11.01 -1.02
C TYR A 276 -12.77 10.43 -2.42
N PHE A 277 -11.56 9.94 -2.70
CA PHE A 277 -11.16 9.42 -4.00
C PHE A 277 -10.53 8.03 -3.87
N ASN A 278 -10.66 7.18 -4.90
CA ASN A 278 -9.84 5.98 -5.06
C ASN A 278 -9.32 5.75 -6.49
N ILE A 279 -9.56 6.72 -7.38
CA ILE A 279 -9.15 6.67 -8.78
C ILE A 279 -8.23 7.85 -9.07
N GLU A 280 -7.10 7.57 -9.72
CA GLU A 280 -6.18 8.58 -10.22
C GLU A 280 -6.89 9.54 -11.20
N PRO A 281 -6.70 10.86 -11.09
CA PRO A 281 -7.35 11.82 -11.97
C PRO A 281 -6.83 11.74 -13.41
N ALA A 282 -7.73 11.95 -14.37
CA ALA A 282 -7.32 12.20 -15.74
C ALA A 282 -6.55 13.54 -15.85
N LEU A 283 -5.67 13.64 -16.86
CA LEU A 283 -5.00 14.88 -17.22
C LEU A 283 -6.01 15.89 -17.78
N VAL A 284 -6.24 17.00 -17.07
CA VAL A 284 -7.23 18.02 -17.42
C VAL A 284 -6.66 19.44 -17.47
N ILE A 285 -5.46 19.67 -16.92
CA ILE A 285 -4.78 20.97 -17.05
C ILE A 285 -4.41 21.25 -18.51
N ASP A 286 -4.44 22.52 -18.90
CA ASP A 286 -3.88 22.95 -20.18
C ASP A 286 -2.35 23.01 -20.05
N THR A 287 -1.66 22.05 -20.68
CA THR A 287 -0.20 21.93 -20.60
C THR A 287 0.55 23.01 -21.37
N SER A 288 -0.15 23.92 -22.07
CA SER A 288 0.45 25.08 -22.74
C SER A 288 0.55 26.32 -21.85
N LEU A 289 -0.10 26.30 -20.68
CA LEU A 289 -0.09 27.39 -19.71
C LEU A 289 0.99 27.19 -18.63
N THR A 290 1.31 28.29 -17.94
CA THR A 290 2.17 28.23 -16.75
C THR A 290 1.29 28.24 -15.50
N TYR A 291 1.67 27.45 -14.50
CA TYR A 291 0.95 27.38 -13.23
C TYR A 291 1.90 27.71 -12.09
N LYS A 292 1.41 28.53 -11.17
CA LYS A 292 2.02 28.80 -9.88
C LYS A 292 1.06 28.35 -8.79
N ALA A 293 1.59 28.02 -7.62
CA ALA A 293 0.79 27.82 -6.43
C ALA A 293 1.29 28.74 -5.31
N VAL A 294 0.36 29.26 -4.52
CA VAL A 294 0.66 29.99 -3.29
C VAL A 294 0.21 29.12 -2.13
N ILE A 295 1.17 28.70 -1.30
CA ILE A 295 0.94 27.95 -0.07
C ILE A 295 0.95 28.96 1.07
N SER A 296 -0.23 29.33 1.56
CA SER A 296 -0.37 30.18 2.74
C SER A 296 -0.20 29.34 4.00
N THR A 297 0.75 29.70 4.86
CA THR A 297 1.02 29.04 6.14
C THR A 297 0.80 30.01 7.30
N THR A 298 0.86 29.51 8.53
CA THR A 298 0.87 30.34 9.75
C THR A 298 2.10 31.26 9.86
N GLN A 299 3.19 30.97 9.14
CA GLN A 299 4.42 31.79 9.12
C GLN A 299 4.49 32.77 7.94
N GLY A 300 3.60 32.64 6.95
CA GLY A 300 3.60 33.47 5.74
C GLY A 300 3.32 32.65 4.48
N GLU A 301 3.53 33.27 3.33
CA GLU A 301 3.21 32.66 2.02
C GLU A 301 4.48 32.14 1.32
N LEU A 302 4.37 30.97 0.71
CA LEU A 302 5.37 30.38 -0.17
C LEU A 302 4.82 30.38 -1.60
N THR A 303 5.57 30.93 -2.56
CA THR A 303 5.21 30.89 -3.98
C THR A 303 5.97 29.76 -4.65
N LEU A 304 5.26 28.88 -5.35
CA LEU A 304 5.75 27.67 -6.01
C LEU A 304 5.54 27.79 -7.53
N ASP A 305 6.60 27.62 -8.31
CA ASP A 305 6.51 27.45 -9.77
C ASP A 305 6.32 25.95 -10.08
N LEU A 306 5.32 25.60 -10.89
CA LEU A 306 4.99 24.21 -11.23
C LEU A 306 5.57 23.80 -12.59
N PHE A 307 6.21 22.63 -12.63
CA PHE A 307 6.94 22.11 -13.79
C PHE A 307 6.06 21.32 -14.76
N VAL A 308 5.09 22.00 -15.38
CA VAL A 308 4.12 21.38 -16.31
C VAL A 308 4.80 20.62 -17.46
N ASP A 309 5.94 21.12 -17.95
CA ASP A 309 6.70 20.52 -19.04
C ASP A 309 7.54 19.31 -18.61
N LYS A 310 7.80 19.16 -17.31
CA LYS A 310 8.64 18.08 -16.75
C LYS A 310 7.82 16.97 -16.09
N ALA A 311 6.72 17.31 -15.43
CA ALA A 311 5.87 16.39 -14.68
C ALA A 311 4.37 16.76 -14.79
N PRO A 312 3.77 16.70 -16.00
CA PRO A 312 2.40 17.13 -16.24
C PRO A 312 1.35 16.37 -15.42
N LEU A 313 1.51 15.07 -15.17
CA LEU A 313 0.57 14.29 -14.34
C LEU A 313 0.67 14.69 -12.86
N ALA A 314 1.88 14.86 -12.34
CA ALA A 314 2.12 15.30 -10.97
C ALA A 314 1.57 16.71 -10.71
N VAL A 315 1.80 17.62 -11.67
CA VAL A 315 1.24 18.99 -11.63
C VAL A 315 -0.28 18.97 -11.74
N ASN A 316 -0.84 18.17 -12.65
CA ASN A 316 -2.28 18.00 -12.80
C ASN A 316 -2.95 17.57 -11.49
N ASN A 317 -2.38 16.53 -10.87
CA ASN A 317 -2.85 16.02 -9.59
C ASN A 317 -2.80 17.08 -8.49
N PHE A 318 -1.67 17.80 -8.38
CA PHE A 318 -1.50 18.85 -7.37
C PHE A 318 -2.50 19.99 -7.54
N VAL A 319 -2.65 20.48 -8.78
CA VAL A 319 -3.58 21.57 -9.13
C VAL A 319 -5.02 21.19 -8.80
N LEU A 320 -5.44 19.98 -9.16
CA LEU A 320 -6.79 19.50 -8.87
C LEU A 320 -7.07 19.44 -7.37
N LEU A 321 -6.19 18.78 -6.60
CA LEU A 321 -6.37 18.62 -5.16
C LEU A 321 -6.30 19.98 -4.43
N ALA A 322 -5.42 20.88 -4.86
CA ALA A 322 -5.35 22.24 -4.33
C ALA A 322 -6.61 23.04 -4.63
N ASN A 323 -7.18 22.97 -5.83
CA ASN A 323 -8.40 23.69 -6.18
C ASN A 323 -9.66 23.12 -5.50
N LEU A 324 -9.65 21.83 -5.18
CA LEU A 324 -10.67 21.18 -4.35
C LEU A 324 -10.54 21.53 -2.86
N GLY A 325 -9.41 22.10 -2.42
CA GLY A 325 -9.17 22.47 -1.02
C GLY A 325 -8.67 21.33 -0.14
N LEU A 326 -8.07 20.28 -0.72
CA LEU A 326 -7.58 19.12 0.05
C LEU A 326 -6.59 19.54 1.15
N PHE A 327 -5.70 20.48 0.85
CA PHE A 327 -4.62 20.91 1.73
C PHE A 327 -5.04 21.97 2.77
N ASP A 328 -6.26 22.48 2.69
CA ASP A 328 -6.67 23.61 3.52
C ASP A 328 -6.87 23.22 4.97
N GLY A 329 -6.30 24.01 5.87
CA GLY A 329 -6.35 23.75 7.31
C GLY A 329 -5.65 22.46 7.71
N THR A 330 -4.66 22.00 6.95
CA THR A 330 -3.87 20.79 7.25
C THR A 330 -2.60 21.16 8.02
N PRO A 331 -2.08 20.30 8.90
CA PRO A 331 -0.83 20.59 9.60
C PRO A 331 0.39 20.44 8.68
N VAL A 332 1.48 21.10 9.05
CA VAL A 332 2.82 20.64 8.66
C VAL A 332 3.07 19.32 9.38
N ASN A 333 3.12 18.21 8.64
CA ASN A 333 3.15 16.87 9.23
C ASN A 333 4.51 16.54 9.85
N GLN A 334 5.60 16.95 9.19
CA GLN A 334 6.95 16.65 9.63
C GLN A 334 7.92 17.73 9.15
N VAL A 335 8.92 18.03 9.99
CA VAL A 335 10.06 18.87 9.62
C VAL A 335 11.33 18.18 10.09
N THR A 336 12.20 17.85 9.15
CA THR A 336 13.57 17.39 9.42
C THR A 336 14.53 18.49 9.01
N PRO A 337 15.07 19.29 9.95
CA PRO A 337 15.87 20.47 9.63
C PRO A 337 17.04 20.17 8.69
N GLY A 338 17.14 20.96 7.61
CA GLY A 338 18.18 20.83 6.59
C GLY A 338 17.99 19.68 5.59
N GLU A 339 16.94 18.87 5.75
CA GLU A 339 16.62 17.75 4.87
C GLU A 339 15.31 18.01 4.13
N ALA A 340 14.17 17.89 4.81
CA ALA A 340 12.86 18.01 4.18
C ALA A 340 11.76 18.40 5.18
N MET A 341 10.70 18.98 4.63
CA MET A 341 9.39 19.17 5.25
C MET A 341 8.37 18.29 4.54
N ILE A 342 7.37 17.81 5.28
CA ILE A 342 6.23 17.07 4.74
C ILE A 342 4.93 17.77 5.13
N PHE A 343 4.01 17.90 4.18
CA PHE A 343 2.62 18.26 4.43
C PHE A 343 1.68 17.42 3.54
N GLY A 344 0.36 17.47 3.79
CA GLY A 344 -0.63 16.76 2.98
C GLY A 344 -0.96 15.33 3.45
N ALA A 345 -0.33 14.83 4.51
CA ALA A 345 -0.82 13.65 5.24
C ALA A 345 -1.97 14.06 6.17
N LEU A 346 -3.21 13.84 5.75
CA LEU A 346 -4.37 14.55 6.28
C LEU A 346 -4.67 14.23 7.76
N ASP A 347 -4.28 13.04 8.22
CA ASP A 347 -4.45 12.57 9.60
C ASP A 347 -3.11 12.39 10.35
N ASN A 348 -2.02 12.98 9.85
CA ASN A 348 -0.65 12.78 10.33
C ASN A 348 -0.15 11.32 10.26
N THR A 349 -0.80 10.43 9.50
CA THR A 349 -0.30 9.08 9.24
C THR A 349 0.30 8.97 7.83
N PRO A 350 1.37 8.17 7.62
CA PRO A 350 1.91 7.93 6.28
C PRO A 350 0.91 7.26 5.32
N SER A 351 -0.15 6.65 5.84
CA SER A 351 -1.28 6.07 5.11
C SER A 351 -2.42 7.04 4.82
N GLY A 352 -2.39 8.25 5.38
CA GLY A 352 -3.42 9.29 5.25
C GLY A 352 -3.38 10.03 3.92
N ASP A 353 -3.20 9.27 2.84
CA ASP A 353 -3.10 9.74 1.46
C ASP A 353 -4.50 9.93 0.84
N ALA A 354 -4.58 10.54 -0.35
CA ALA A 354 -5.85 10.73 -1.06
C ALA A 354 -6.30 9.45 -1.77
N GLY A 355 -6.40 8.33 -1.05
CA GLY A 355 -7.07 7.07 -1.45
C GLY A 355 -6.69 6.39 -2.79
N TYR A 356 -5.78 6.96 -3.59
CA TYR A 356 -5.15 6.37 -4.77
C TYR A 356 -3.64 6.62 -4.78
N LEU A 357 -2.92 5.92 -5.65
CA LEU A 357 -1.48 6.09 -5.85
C LEU A 357 -1.21 6.75 -7.20
N LEU A 358 -0.12 7.50 -7.30
CA LEU A 358 0.28 8.21 -8.50
C LEU A 358 1.50 7.54 -9.14
N ASN A 359 1.48 7.36 -10.46
CA ASN A 359 2.68 6.99 -11.19
C ASN A 359 3.67 8.16 -11.19
N SER A 360 4.90 7.90 -10.79
CA SER A 360 5.95 8.91 -10.78
C SER A 360 6.42 9.24 -12.21
N GLU A 361 6.34 10.51 -12.59
CA GLU A 361 7.08 11.09 -13.70
C GLU A 361 8.48 11.50 -13.23
N THR A 362 9.51 10.80 -13.69
CA THR A 362 10.91 11.14 -13.36
C THR A 362 11.52 11.92 -14.53
N SER A 363 11.97 13.15 -14.25
CA SER A 363 12.57 14.02 -15.26
C SER A 363 14.00 14.37 -14.87
N ALA A 364 14.94 14.17 -15.81
CA ALA A 364 16.36 14.35 -15.56
C ALA A 364 16.83 15.82 -15.54
N GLU A 365 15.94 16.78 -15.75
CA GLU A 365 16.27 18.20 -15.94
C GLU A 365 15.64 19.10 -14.87
N ILE A 366 15.78 18.74 -13.59
CA ILE A 366 15.28 19.54 -12.46
C ILE A 366 16.44 19.90 -11.54
N ALA A 367 16.51 21.18 -11.16
CA ALA A 367 17.47 21.64 -10.16
C ALA A 367 17.08 21.12 -8.77
N LEU A 368 17.95 20.29 -8.20
CA LEU A 368 17.74 19.60 -6.92
C LEU A 368 18.19 20.47 -5.74
N THR A 369 17.57 21.63 -5.58
CA THR A 369 17.92 22.64 -4.56
C THR A 369 16.85 22.78 -3.49
N LYS A 370 17.17 23.49 -2.40
CA LYS A 370 16.20 23.87 -1.37
C LYS A 370 14.92 24.45 -2.01
N GLY A 371 13.77 24.00 -1.54
CA GLY A 371 12.45 24.40 -2.02
C GLY A 371 11.92 23.58 -3.19
N VAL A 372 12.66 22.61 -3.74
CA VAL A 372 12.11 21.67 -4.73
C VAL A 372 11.04 20.79 -4.07
N VAL A 373 9.95 20.51 -4.81
CA VAL A 373 8.76 19.84 -4.31
C VAL A 373 8.49 18.55 -5.10
N SER A 374 8.15 17.47 -4.39
CA SER A 374 7.79 16.17 -4.96
C SER A 374 6.70 15.46 -4.16
N TYR A 375 6.11 14.41 -4.72
CA TYR A 375 5.36 13.42 -3.94
C TYR A 375 6.31 12.42 -3.30
N ILE A 376 5.90 11.82 -2.17
CA ILE A 376 6.69 10.78 -1.51
C ILE A 376 6.65 9.49 -2.37
N PRO A 377 7.81 8.92 -2.74
CA PRO A 377 7.85 7.61 -3.38
C PRO A 377 7.57 6.51 -2.35
N LEU A 378 6.63 5.62 -2.67
CA LEU A 378 6.26 4.48 -1.84
C LEU A 378 6.90 3.18 -2.34
N GLN A 379 7.08 3.06 -3.65
CA GLN A 379 7.70 1.89 -4.27
C GLN A 379 8.65 2.31 -5.38
N ILE A 380 9.90 1.83 -5.29
CA ILE A 380 10.98 2.13 -6.23
C ILE A 380 11.41 0.83 -6.91
N ASN A 381 10.87 0.54 -8.10
CA ASN A 381 11.09 -0.72 -8.81
C ASN A 381 11.61 -0.50 -10.24
N PRO A 382 12.91 -0.29 -10.49
CA PRO A 382 13.41 -0.31 -11.87
C PRO A 382 13.31 -1.74 -12.47
N PRO A 383 12.80 -1.94 -13.71
CA PRO A 383 12.50 -0.95 -14.76
C PRO A 383 11.05 -0.42 -14.79
N ASP A 384 10.21 -0.81 -13.83
CA ASP A 384 8.82 -0.38 -13.71
C ASP A 384 8.70 1.09 -13.26
N PRO A 385 7.56 1.75 -13.53
CA PRO A 385 7.32 3.10 -13.01
C PRO A 385 7.37 3.10 -11.48
N THR A 386 8.04 4.13 -10.93
CA THR A 386 7.99 4.38 -9.48
C THR A 386 6.56 4.77 -9.10
N ILE A 387 6.11 4.30 -7.95
CA ILE A 387 4.77 4.62 -7.42
C ILE A 387 4.93 5.57 -6.23
N SER A 388 4.18 6.67 -6.25
CA SER A 388 4.19 7.72 -5.24
C SER A 388 2.84 7.88 -4.55
N SER A 389 2.85 8.56 -3.41
CA SER A 389 1.65 9.10 -2.77
C SER A 389 0.92 10.07 -3.70
N SER A 390 -0.38 10.23 -3.51
CA SER A 390 -1.23 11.15 -4.28
C SER A 390 -1.41 12.52 -3.64
N SER A 391 -1.15 12.68 -2.34
CA SER A 391 -1.38 13.94 -1.62
C SER A 391 -0.28 14.32 -0.65
N ILE A 392 0.63 13.39 -0.32
CA ILE A 392 1.72 13.70 0.61
C ILE A 392 2.84 14.40 -0.17
N ILE A 393 3.09 15.65 0.22
CA ILE A 393 4.04 16.55 -0.44
C ILE A 393 5.32 16.64 0.39
N LEU A 394 6.46 16.40 -0.27
CA LEU A 394 7.79 16.60 0.26
C LEU A 394 8.37 17.90 -0.29
N VAL A 395 8.87 18.76 0.60
CA VAL A 395 9.56 20.01 0.26
C VAL A 395 11.00 19.93 0.77
N ALA A 396 11.98 20.11 -0.11
CA ALA A 396 13.38 20.08 0.30
C ALA A 396 13.77 21.30 1.16
N LEU A 397 14.44 21.07 2.29
CA LEU A 397 14.98 22.13 3.17
C LEU A 397 16.48 22.39 2.95
N GLY A 398 17.11 21.61 2.07
CA GLY A 398 18.51 21.73 1.68
C GLY A 398 18.73 21.25 0.25
N ASP A 399 20.00 21.09 -0.13
CA ASP A 399 20.36 20.51 -1.42
C ASP A 399 19.99 19.02 -1.45
N VAL A 400 19.38 18.59 -2.55
CA VAL A 400 18.91 17.22 -2.72
C VAL A 400 19.97 16.40 -3.47
N PRO A 401 20.35 15.21 -2.98
CA PRO A 401 21.35 14.37 -3.65
C PRO A 401 20.91 13.98 -5.07
N THR A 402 21.83 14.03 -6.04
CA THR A 402 21.48 13.76 -7.45
C THR A 402 21.10 12.31 -7.73
N GLU A 403 21.44 11.39 -6.83
CA GLU A 403 21.09 9.98 -6.88
C GLU A 403 19.58 9.75 -6.83
N VAL A 404 18.79 10.70 -6.32
CA VAL A 404 17.34 10.55 -6.18
C VAL A 404 16.54 11.03 -7.39
N LEU A 405 17.19 11.66 -8.37
CA LEU A 405 16.51 12.24 -9.55
C LEU A 405 15.70 11.20 -10.36
N GLY A 406 16.13 9.94 -10.35
CA GLY A 406 15.46 8.84 -11.04
C GLY A 406 14.36 8.14 -10.23
N PHE A 407 14.09 8.60 -9.00
CA PHE A 407 13.17 7.94 -8.07
C PHE A 407 12.07 8.85 -7.53
N TYR A 408 12.11 10.14 -7.83
CA TYR A 408 11.14 11.12 -7.32
C TYR A 408 10.54 11.90 -8.47
N SER A 409 9.23 12.17 -8.35
CA SER A 409 8.54 13.11 -9.22
C SER A 409 8.60 14.50 -8.66
N PHE A 410 9.70 15.19 -8.96
CA PHE A 410 9.78 16.62 -8.70
C PHE A 410 8.86 17.36 -9.67
N PHE A 411 7.93 18.14 -9.14
CA PHE A 411 6.89 18.80 -9.94
C PHE A 411 6.78 20.30 -9.69
N GLY A 412 7.58 20.86 -8.78
CA GLY A 412 7.68 22.30 -8.61
C GLY A 412 8.89 22.77 -7.81
N GLN A 413 9.09 24.08 -7.75
CA GLN A 413 10.14 24.75 -6.98
C GLN A 413 9.63 26.03 -6.33
N ILE A 414 9.83 26.16 -5.01
CA ILE A 414 9.51 27.38 -4.28
C ILE A 414 10.46 28.49 -4.76
N THR A 415 9.89 29.59 -5.24
CA THR A 415 10.60 30.75 -5.80
C THR A 415 10.54 31.99 -4.90
N GLU A 416 9.53 32.09 -4.02
CA GLU A 416 9.40 33.15 -3.02
C GLU A 416 9.05 32.56 -1.65
N GLY A 417 9.55 33.18 -0.57
CA GLY A 417 9.33 32.70 0.81
C GLY A 417 10.26 31.57 1.26
N LEU A 418 11.34 31.26 0.52
CA LEU A 418 12.33 30.23 0.86
C LEU A 418 12.90 30.33 2.28
N GLU A 419 13.00 31.54 2.82
CA GLU A 419 13.43 31.83 4.19
C GLU A 419 12.43 31.36 5.25
N LEU A 420 11.14 31.27 4.92
CA LEU A 420 10.10 30.81 5.84
C LEU A 420 10.19 29.30 6.08
N LEU A 421 10.78 28.56 5.15
CA LEU A 421 10.98 27.11 5.29
C LEU A 421 11.80 26.74 6.53
N ASP A 422 12.72 27.61 6.96
CA ASP A 422 13.53 27.39 8.16
C ASP A 422 12.78 27.72 9.47
N LEU A 423 11.63 28.41 9.36
CA LEU A 423 10.81 28.84 10.49
C LEU A 423 9.66 27.88 10.78
N LEU A 424 9.21 27.13 9.77
CA LEU A 424 8.08 26.24 9.89
C LEU A 424 8.42 25.02 10.75
N THR A 425 7.46 24.63 11.58
CA THR A 425 7.52 23.50 12.51
C THR A 425 6.25 22.67 12.40
N ILE A 426 6.19 21.54 13.11
CA ILE A 426 4.96 20.73 13.21
C ILE A 426 3.82 21.42 13.99
N GLU A 427 4.08 22.58 14.62
CA GLU A 427 3.05 23.41 15.25
C GLU A 427 2.35 24.34 14.24
N ASP A 428 2.89 24.43 13.02
CA ASP A 428 2.37 25.29 11.96
C ASP A 428 1.35 24.56 11.06
N MET A 429 0.54 25.36 10.38
CA MET A 429 -0.55 24.87 9.54
C MET A 429 -0.38 25.40 8.11
N ILE A 430 -0.75 24.56 7.16
CA ILE A 430 -1.13 24.97 5.80
C ILE A 430 -2.54 25.57 5.90
N VAL A 431 -2.63 26.89 5.80
CA VAL A 431 -3.90 27.62 5.85
C VAL A 431 -4.70 27.37 4.58
N SER A 432 -4.05 27.51 3.42
CA SER A 432 -4.65 27.23 2.12
C SER A 432 -3.59 27.04 1.03
N VAL A 433 -3.95 26.32 -0.03
CA VAL A 433 -3.16 26.26 -1.27
C VAL A 433 -3.99 26.76 -2.45
N THR A 434 -3.56 27.85 -3.09
CA THR A 434 -4.27 28.46 -4.21
C THR A 434 -3.45 28.38 -5.49
N ILE A 435 -4.09 28.03 -6.60
CA ILE A 435 -3.46 27.95 -7.91
C ILE A 435 -3.65 29.27 -8.67
N VAL A 436 -2.57 29.75 -9.29
CA VAL A 436 -2.56 30.90 -10.18
C VAL A 436 -2.12 30.41 -11.55
N THR A 437 -2.90 30.72 -12.58
CA THR A 437 -2.60 30.37 -13.98
C THR A 437 -2.25 31.63 -14.74
N GLU A 438 -1.14 31.61 -15.48
CA GLU A 438 -0.62 32.74 -16.26
C GLU A 438 -0.53 32.44 -17.76
#